data_AF-A0A3C0RZ42-F1
#
_entry.id   AF-A0A3C0RZ42-F1
#
_cell.length_a   1.000
_cell.length_b   1.000
_cell.length_c   1.000
_cell.angle_alpha   90.00
_cell.angle_beta   90.00
_cell.angle_gamma   90.00
#
_symmetry.space_group_name_H-M   'P 1'
#
loop_
_entity.id
_entity.type
_entity.pdbx_description
1 polymer ?
#
loop_
_entity_poly.entity_id
_entity_poly.type
_entity_poly.pdbx_seq_one_letter_code
_entity_poly.pdbx_strand_id
1 'polypeptide(L)'
;MAKFYKVGLSAMMMFTVGASMAQQKISITGRITDSQGAPLAGVTIREKGGKISTSTNETGQYTISVPENTIILISYIGYQDQEVNSKGRSIINVSLEKNTSALDEVVVVGYGTQKKVNLTGSVATVGADKLTNRPIMNLAAAF
;
A
#
# COMPACT_ATOMS: atom_id res chain seq x y z
N MET A 1 -48.87 43.82 25.27
CA MET A 1 -48.48 43.47 23.88
C MET A 1 -46.99 43.79 23.70
N ALA A 2 -46.24 42.87 23.05
CA ALA A 2 -44.84 42.93 22.55
C ALA A 2 -43.71 43.32 23.54
N LYS A 3 -42.81 42.44 24.03
CA LYS A 3 -41.73 41.62 23.42
C LYS A 3 -40.65 42.42 22.66
N PHE A 4 -39.40 41.94 22.76
CA PHE A 4 -38.15 42.30 22.04
C PHE A 4 -37.05 43.03 22.84
N TYR A 5 -36.71 42.49 24.01
CA TYR A 5 -35.34 42.51 24.54
C TYR A 5 -34.65 41.23 24.03
N LYS A 6 -33.35 41.25 23.74
CA LYS A 6 -32.42 40.09 23.67
C LYS A 6 -32.06 39.47 22.30
N VAL A 7 -31.98 40.24 21.20
CA VAL A 7 -31.39 39.75 19.93
C VAL A 7 -30.65 40.94 19.28
N GLY A 8 -29.35 41.00 19.02
CA GLY A 8 -28.33 39.96 18.89
C GLY A 8 -26.92 40.53 19.14
N LEU A 9 -26.67 41.01 20.37
CA LEU A 9 -25.32 41.33 20.87
C LEU A 9 -24.69 40.15 21.66
N SER A 10 -25.38 39.01 21.75
CA SER A 10 -25.12 37.94 22.73
C SER A 10 -24.99 36.54 22.14
N ALA A 11 -24.83 36.38 20.83
CA ALA A 11 -24.70 35.06 20.21
C ALA A 11 -23.31 34.86 19.62
N MET A 12 -22.47 34.26 20.46
CA MET A 12 -21.54 33.23 20.02
C MET A 12 -20.30 33.71 19.26
N MET A 13 -19.51 34.48 19.98
CA MET A 13 -18.06 34.29 20.06
C MET A 13 -17.76 32.82 20.47
N MET A 14 -18.14 31.85 19.64
CA MET A 14 -17.69 30.46 19.75
C MET A 14 -16.29 30.44 19.16
N PHE A 15 -15.36 31.00 19.94
CA PHE A 15 -13.96 30.61 19.88
C PHE A 15 -13.96 29.12 20.22
N THR A 16 -14.09 28.29 19.17
CA THR A 16 -13.89 26.85 19.27
C THR A 16 -12.46 26.67 19.71
N VAL A 17 -12.28 26.54 21.03
CA VAL A 17 -11.07 26.00 21.64
C VAL A 17 -10.96 24.58 21.10
N GLY A 18 -10.32 24.45 19.95
CA GLY A 18 -9.67 23.22 19.56
C GLY A 18 -8.58 23.02 20.60
N ALA A 19 -8.92 22.33 21.69
CA ALA A 19 -7.92 21.77 22.58
C ALA A 19 -7.10 20.83 21.70
N SER A 20 -5.98 21.33 21.20
CA SER A 20 -4.92 20.50 20.68
C SER A 20 -4.49 19.64 21.86
N MET A 21 -5.06 18.43 21.92
CA MET A 21 -4.55 17.38 22.78
C MET A 21 -3.10 17.19 22.34
N ALA A 22 -2.19 17.85 23.04
CA ALA A 22 -0.76 17.66 22.83
C ALA A 22 -0.50 16.23 23.26
N GLN A 23 -0.47 15.31 22.29
CA GLN A 23 -0.28 13.91 22.63
C GLN A 23 1.09 13.80 23.29
N GLN A 24 1.09 13.26 24.51
CA GLN A 24 2.29 13.08 25.29
C GLN A 24 3.29 12.29 24.44
N LYS A 25 4.48 12.88 24.25
CA LYS A 25 5.55 12.27 23.45
C LYS A 25 6.44 11.45 24.37
N ILE A 26 6.74 10.24 23.94
CA ILE A 26 7.74 9.37 24.58
C ILE A 26 8.96 9.25 23.68
N SER A 27 10.13 9.25 24.32
CA SER A 27 11.39 8.92 23.64
C SER A 27 11.58 7.40 23.68
N ILE A 28 11.70 6.80 22.51
CA ILE A 28 11.92 5.37 22.33
C ILE A 28 13.32 5.18 21.79
N THR A 29 14.10 4.38 22.50
CA THR A 29 15.42 3.93 22.06
C THR A 29 15.36 2.46 21.68
N GLY A 30 16.33 2.00 20.91
CA GLY A 30 16.36 0.61 20.51
C GLY A 30 17.54 0.27 19.64
N ARG A 31 17.66 -1.03 19.36
CA ARG A 31 18.63 -1.58 18.43
C ARG A 31 17.94 -2.50 17.43
N ILE A 32 18.30 -2.34 16.16
CA ILE A 32 17.83 -3.17 15.06
C ILE A 32 18.97 -4.06 14.55
N THR A 33 18.64 -5.33 14.40
CA THR A 33 19.57 -6.39 13.98
C THR A 33 18.95 -7.24 12.87
N ASP A 34 19.76 -8.04 12.18
CA ASP A 34 19.25 -9.10 11.32
C ASP A 34 18.92 -10.38 12.12
N SER A 35 18.48 -11.43 11.43
CA SER A 35 18.19 -12.74 12.02
C SER A 35 19.42 -13.47 12.59
N GLN A 36 20.63 -13.02 12.25
CA GLN A 36 21.91 -13.54 12.77
C GLN A 36 22.44 -12.68 13.94
N GLY A 37 21.73 -11.62 14.33
CA GLY A 37 22.13 -10.69 15.39
C GLY A 37 23.13 -9.61 14.95
N ALA A 38 23.45 -9.52 13.66
CA ALA A 38 24.31 -8.45 13.14
C ALA A 38 23.56 -7.12 13.15
N PRO A 39 24.20 -6.00 13.55
CA PRO A 39 23.55 -4.69 13.55
C PRO A 39 23.22 -4.21 12.14
N LEU A 40 22.06 -3.58 11.98
CA LEU A 40 21.63 -3.00 10.70
C LEU A 40 21.68 -1.48 10.75
N ALA A 41 22.54 -0.88 9.93
CA ALA A 41 22.67 0.57 9.78
C ALA A 41 21.79 1.10 8.64
N GLY A 42 21.22 2.29 8.83
CA GLY A 42 20.35 2.93 7.83
C GLY A 42 18.94 2.34 7.72
N VAL A 43 18.52 1.50 8.69
CA VAL A 43 17.12 1.07 8.80
C VAL A 43 16.25 2.29 9.04
N THR A 44 15.13 2.40 8.35
CA THR A 44 14.18 3.50 8.53
C THR A 44 13.16 3.13 9.60
N ILE A 45 12.97 4.01 10.59
CA ILE A 45 11.99 3.87 11.66
C ILE A 45 11.06 5.07 11.58
N ARG A 46 9.77 4.84 11.41
CA ARG A 46 8.79 5.93 11.26
C ARG A 46 7.50 5.68 12.02
N GLU A 47 6.89 6.76 12.46
CA GLU A 47 5.50 6.73 12.93
C GLU A 47 4.56 6.42 11.76
N LYS A 48 3.70 5.41 11.92
CA LYS A 48 2.68 5.06 10.94
C LYS A 48 1.61 6.15 10.86
N GLY A 49 1.45 6.74 9.68
CA GLY A 49 0.53 7.86 9.44
C GLY A 49 1.06 9.24 9.89
N GLY A 50 2.24 9.29 10.48
CA GLY A 50 2.87 10.53 10.94
C GLY A 50 4.03 11.00 10.06
N LYS A 51 4.64 12.10 10.50
CA LYS A 51 5.82 12.71 9.85
C LYS A 51 7.12 12.44 10.59
N ILE A 52 7.05 11.82 11.77
CA ILE A 52 8.22 11.55 12.60
C ILE A 52 8.91 10.30 12.08
N SER A 53 10.19 10.43 11.76
CA SER A 53 11.03 9.33 11.35
C SER A 53 12.47 9.53 11.82
N THR A 54 13.19 8.43 11.98
CA THR A 54 14.62 8.39 12.26
C THR A 54 15.23 7.22 11.48
N SER A 55 16.55 7.11 11.53
CA SER A 55 17.27 5.96 11.00
C SER A 55 18.24 5.37 12.03
N THR A 56 18.61 4.10 11.86
CA THR A 56 19.64 3.49 12.70
C THR A 56 21.05 3.96 12.33
N ASN A 57 21.92 4.07 13.34
CA ASN A 57 23.35 4.34 13.17
C ASN A 57 24.15 3.06 12.82
N GLU A 58 25.48 3.17 12.72
CA GLU A 58 26.40 2.07 12.39
C GLU A 58 26.32 0.86 13.35
N THR A 59 25.91 1.10 14.60
CA THR A 59 25.74 0.04 15.61
C THR A 59 24.33 -0.55 15.64
N GLY A 60 23.46 -0.11 14.72
CA GLY A 60 22.05 -0.48 14.63
C GLY A 60 21.16 0.23 15.65
N GLN A 61 21.68 1.20 16.40
CA GLN A 61 20.91 1.91 17.43
C GLN A 61 20.10 3.07 16.83
N TYR A 62 18.95 3.36 17.43
CA TYR A 62 18.11 4.49 17.06
C TYR A 62 17.46 5.13 18.30
N THR A 63 17.05 6.38 18.13
CA THR A 63 16.20 7.12 19.07
C THR A 63 15.12 7.86 18.29
N ILE A 64 13.86 7.72 18.69
CA ILE A 64 12.72 8.39 18.08
C ILE A 64 11.75 8.89 19.14
N SER A 65 11.28 10.14 19.00
CA SER A 65 10.29 10.72 19.91
C SER A 65 8.91 10.71 19.24
N VAL A 66 8.04 9.78 19.62
CA VAL A 66 6.70 9.60 19.04
C VAL A 66 5.60 9.83 20.07
N PRO A 67 4.37 10.13 19.65
CA PRO A 67 3.19 10.10 20.53
C PRO A 67 3.06 8.74 21.26
N GLU A 68 2.54 8.77 22.48
CA GLU A 68 2.20 7.53 23.18
C GLU A 68 1.24 6.65 22.39
N ASN A 69 1.44 5.34 22.49
CA ASN A 69 0.61 4.29 21.88
C ASN A 69 0.54 4.32 20.34
N THR A 70 1.48 4.98 19.68
CA THR A 70 1.65 4.99 18.22
C THR A 70 2.23 3.65 17.69
N ILE A 71 1.85 3.30 16.46
CA ILE A 71 2.46 2.21 15.70
C ILE A 71 3.69 2.75 14.96
N ILE A 72 4.81 2.05 15.10
CA ILE A 72 6.07 2.35 14.43
C ILE A 72 6.23 1.34 13.30
N LEU A 73 6.47 1.85 12.09
CA LEU A 73 6.86 1.05 10.94
C LEU A 73 8.38 1.07 10.82
N ILE A 74 8.96 -0.11 10.72
CA ILE A 74 10.39 -0.33 10.53
C ILE A 74 10.57 -0.95 9.15
N SER A 75 11.34 -0.29 8.30
CA SER A 75 11.58 -0.73 6.93
C SER A 75 13.05 -0.65 6.58
N TYR A 76 13.51 -1.63 5.82
CA TYR A 76 14.87 -1.67 5.30
C TYR A 76 14.93 -2.43 3.98
N ILE A 77 15.77 -1.97 3.06
CA ILE A 77 15.85 -2.52 1.71
C ILE A 77 16.32 -3.98 1.79
N GLY A 78 15.55 -4.89 1.19
CA GLY A 78 15.82 -6.33 1.20
C GLY A 78 15.36 -7.07 2.46
N TYR A 79 14.62 -6.41 3.35
CA TYR A 79 14.04 -6.98 4.56
C TYR A 79 12.52 -6.87 4.56
N GLN A 80 11.86 -7.68 5.39
CA GLN A 80 10.43 -7.58 5.59
C GLN A 80 10.12 -6.38 6.48
N ASP A 81 9.17 -5.54 6.05
CA ASP A 81 8.68 -4.44 6.86
C ASP A 81 7.98 -4.96 8.11
N GLN A 82 8.26 -4.34 9.25
CA GLN A 82 7.70 -4.75 10.54
C GLN A 82 7.00 -3.58 11.23
N GLU A 83 5.77 -3.83 11.69
CA GLU A 83 5.01 -2.88 12.50
C GLU A 83 5.07 -3.24 13.98
N VAL A 84 5.44 -2.27 14.81
CA VAL A 84 5.56 -2.44 16.26
C VAL A 84 4.77 -1.35 16.96
N ASN A 85 3.83 -1.74 17.82
CA ASN A 85 3.13 -0.78 18.67
C ASN A 85 4.03 -0.36 19.85
N SER A 86 4.19 0.96 20.07
CA SER A 86 5.01 1.47 21.15
C SER A 86 4.48 1.09 22.54
N LYS A 87 3.15 1.03 22.74
CA LYS A 87 2.47 0.71 24.01
C LYS A 87 3.11 1.37 25.25
N GLY A 88 3.64 2.58 25.13
CA GLY A 88 4.33 3.28 26.23
C GLY A 88 5.74 2.76 26.56
N ARG A 89 6.31 1.84 25.78
CA ARG A 89 7.66 1.29 25.99
C ARG A 89 8.72 2.30 25.57
N SER A 90 9.72 2.49 26.41
CA SER A 90 10.89 3.35 26.14
C SER A 90 12.00 2.62 25.39
N ILE A 91 12.02 1.28 25.40
CA ILE A 91 13.05 0.48 24.73
C ILE A 91 12.38 -0.57 23.85
N ILE A 92 12.73 -0.60 22.56
CA ILE A 92 12.21 -1.55 21.58
C ILE A 92 13.37 -2.07 20.73
N ASN A 93 13.72 -3.34 20.89
CA ASN A 93 14.71 -4.01 20.05
C ASN A 93 13.99 -4.88 19.03
N VAL A 94 14.48 -4.89 17.79
CA VAL A 94 13.86 -5.61 16.68
C VAL A 94 14.91 -6.37 15.88
N SER A 95 14.59 -7.61 15.52
CA SER A 95 15.36 -8.39 14.55
C SER A 95 14.52 -8.45 13.27
N LEU A 96 15.09 -7.97 12.16
CA LEU A 96 14.44 -7.98 10.86
C LEU A 96 14.80 -9.27 10.11
N GLU A 97 13.79 -9.85 9.48
CA GLU A 97 13.96 -10.99 8.59
C GLU A 97 14.20 -10.51 7.16
N LYS A 98 15.13 -11.17 6.45
CA LYS A 98 15.38 -10.89 5.04
C LYS A 98 14.15 -11.26 4.23
N ASN A 99 13.77 -10.38 3.30
CA ASN A 99 12.66 -10.65 2.40
C ASN A 99 13.12 -11.61 1.31
N THR A 100 12.89 -12.90 1.48
CA THR A 100 13.21 -13.94 0.49
C THR A 100 12.27 -13.95 -0.70
N SER A 101 11.14 -13.22 -0.64
CA SER A 101 10.16 -13.09 -1.72
C SER A 101 10.43 -11.89 -2.66
N ALA A 102 11.44 -11.07 -2.38
CA ALA A 102 11.78 -9.89 -3.19
C ALA A 102 12.56 -10.21 -4.49
N LEU A 103 12.59 -11.48 -4.92
CA LEU A 103 13.28 -11.93 -6.14
C LEU A 103 12.33 -12.39 -7.27
N ASP A 104 11.00 -12.22 -7.13
CA ASP A 104 10.02 -12.72 -8.10
C ASP A 104 8.94 -11.71 -8.57
N GLU A 105 9.26 -10.43 -8.79
CA GLU A 105 8.37 -9.49 -9.53
C GLU A 105 9.15 -8.19 -9.85
N VAL A 106 9.35 -7.71 -11.07
CA VAL A 106 8.47 -7.66 -12.25
C VAL A 106 9.35 -7.59 -13.52
N VAL A 107 9.15 -8.52 -14.47
CA VAL A 107 9.51 -8.28 -15.87
C VAL A 107 8.51 -7.27 -16.41
N VAL A 108 8.94 -6.04 -16.66
CA VAL A 108 8.15 -5.09 -17.44
C VAL A 108 8.26 -5.49 -18.91
N VAL A 109 7.46 -6.47 -19.35
CA VAL A 109 7.11 -6.59 -20.77
C VAL A 109 6.00 -5.58 -21.05
N GLY A 110 6.37 -4.47 -21.67
CA GLY A 110 5.44 -3.48 -22.18
C GLY A 110 4.59 -4.09 -23.31
N TYR A 111 3.45 -4.69 -22.98
CA TYR A 111 2.41 -4.97 -23.96
C TYR A 111 1.48 -3.76 -24.06
N GLY A 112 1.65 -3.00 -25.13
CA GLY A 112 0.70 -1.97 -25.55
C GLY A 112 -0.71 -2.57 -25.68
N THR A 113 -1.65 -1.87 -25.08
CA THR A 113 -3.06 -2.18 -24.87
C THR A 113 -3.85 -2.44 -26.16
N GLN A 114 -4.36 -3.67 -26.37
CA GLN A 114 -5.44 -3.90 -27.34
C GLN A 114 -6.81 -3.68 -26.68
N LYS A 115 -7.41 -2.54 -26.99
CA LYS A 115 -8.77 -2.18 -26.55
C LYS A 115 -9.79 -2.96 -27.38
N LYS A 116 -10.36 -4.02 -26.81
CA LYS A 116 -11.48 -4.77 -27.39
C LYS A 116 -12.80 -4.21 -26.84
N VAL A 117 -13.54 -3.41 -27.61
CA VAL A 117 -15.00 -3.21 -27.47
C VAL A 117 -15.57 -2.50 -28.71
N ASN A 118 -16.34 -3.23 -29.52
CA ASN A 118 -17.71 -2.88 -29.93
C ASN A 118 -18.18 -3.90 -30.99
N LEU A 119 -18.88 -4.91 -30.49
CA LEU A 119 -19.60 -5.89 -31.28
C LEU A 119 -20.99 -5.29 -31.58
N THR A 120 -21.08 -4.38 -32.53
CA THR A 120 -22.37 -3.99 -33.13
C THR A 120 -22.64 -4.93 -34.28
N GLY A 121 -23.54 -5.88 -34.03
CA GLY A 121 -23.99 -6.84 -35.02
C GLY A 121 -24.65 -6.15 -36.21
N SER A 122 -24.31 -6.63 -37.41
CA SER A 122 -25.19 -6.74 -38.57
C SER A 122 -24.35 -7.28 -39.73
N VAL A 123 -24.31 -8.61 -39.87
CA VAL A 123 -24.13 -9.18 -41.20
C VAL A 123 -25.13 -10.33 -41.34
N ALA A 124 -25.98 -10.17 -42.34
CA ALA A 124 -27.13 -11.01 -42.62
C ALA A 124 -26.74 -12.47 -42.91
N THR A 125 -27.51 -13.39 -42.35
CA THR A 125 -27.62 -14.77 -42.79
C THR A 125 -28.10 -14.78 -44.25
N VAL A 126 -27.23 -15.14 -45.18
CA VAL A 126 -27.66 -15.55 -46.52
C VAL A 126 -27.64 -17.06 -46.56
N GLY A 127 -28.83 -17.61 -46.76
CA GLY A 127 -29.16 -19.02 -46.63
C GLY A 127 -28.37 -19.93 -47.57
N ALA A 128 -28.06 -21.10 -47.02
CA ALA A 128 -27.77 -22.28 -47.80
C ALA A 128 -28.99 -22.60 -48.65
N ASP A 129 -28.85 -22.49 -49.96
CA ASP A 129 -29.56 -23.31 -50.94
C ASP A 129 -29.01 -23.01 -52.32
N LYS A 130 -28.38 -24.03 -52.91
CA LYS A 130 -28.46 -24.47 -54.32
C LYS A 130 -27.16 -25.17 -54.72
N LEU A 131 -27.14 -26.49 -54.70
CA LEU A 131 -27.57 -27.36 -55.79
C LEU A 131 -26.38 -27.76 -56.69
N THR A 132 -26.23 -29.08 -56.87
CA THR A 132 -25.84 -29.72 -58.14
C THR A 132 -24.36 -30.10 -58.34
N ASN A 133 -24.07 -31.37 -58.00
CA ASN A 133 -23.74 -32.43 -58.98
C ASN A 133 -22.29 -32.56 -59.51
N ARG A 134 -21.54 -33.49 -58.89
CA ARG A 134 -20.56 -34.45 -59.50
C ARG A 134 -19.28 -33.84 -60.14
N PRO A 135 -18.21 -34.62 -60.43
CA PRO A 135 -18.03 -36.07 -60.27
C PRO A 135 -16.84 -36.50 -59.41
N ILE A 136 -16.93 -37.77 -58.98
CA ILE A 136 -15.87 -38.59 -58.42
C ILE A 136 -14.86 -38.86 -59.56
N MET A 137 -13.60 -38.47 -59.40
CA MET A 137 -12.51 -39.04 -60.19
C MET A 137 -11.58 -39.80 -59.27
N ASN A 138 -11.75 -41.11 -59.40
CA ASN A 138 -11.04 -42.22 -58.80
C ASN A 138 -9.53 -42.13 -59.03
N LEU A 139 -8.72 -42.23 -57.97
CA LEU A 139 -7.30 -42.57 -58.07
C LEU A 139 -6.94 -43.53 -56.94
N ALA A 140 -7.53 -44.72 -56.96
CA ALA A 140 -7.01 -45.89 -56.28
C ALA A 140 -7.07 -47.11 -57.21
N ALA A 141 -5.95 -47.83 -57.23
CA ALA A 141 -5.74 -49.22 -57.66
C ALA A 141 -5.18 -49.49 -59.07
N ALA A 142 -4.07 -50.25 -59.03
CA ALA A 142 -3.59 -51.26 -59.98
C ALA A 142 -3.14 -50.76 -61.37
N PHE A 143 -1.91 -50.98 -61.84
CA PHE A 143 -1.06 -52.17 -61.78
C PHE A 143 0.42 -51.80 -61.63
#